data_AF-A0A212K161-F1
#
_entry.id   AF-A0A212K161-F1
#
_cell.length_a   1.000
_cell.length_b   1.000
_cell.length_c   1.000
_cell.angle_alpha   90.00
_cell.angle_beta   90.00
_cell.angle_gamma   90.00
#
_symmetry.space_group_name_H-M   'P 1'
#
loop_
_entity.id
_entity.type
_entity.pdbx_description
1 polymer ?
#
loop_
_entity_poly.entity_id
_entity_poly.type
_entity_poly.pdbx_seq_one_letter_code
_entity_poly.pdbx_strand_id
1 'polypeptide(L)'
;MSREEYLSELYALLHQRLPSGELEHIMKYYEDYFNEAGPEREGEVIAELGSPEDLARQVADGGRRSARPPHYRGERRGWTAGRIIALVFLSPLWLTLLVLVAAVPVGLVLGLAAGGLGVAAGGLFTVWCGFTALFTPGLTTTMFFAGLGIFFVAFGLTMLAGALALSRVCGKGVAALCRWLFIGGRRGEAV
;
A
#
# COMPACT_ATOMS: atom_id res chain seq x y z
N MET A 1 38.63 -22.58 11.81
CA MET A 1 37.88 -23.83 11.83
C MET A 1 36.85 -23.75 10.73
N SER A 2 36.81 -24.73 9.83
CA SER A 2 35.75 -24.82 8.80
C SER A 2 34.50 -25.50 9.37
N ARG A 3 33.36 -25.38 8.67
CA ARG A 3 32.12 -26.11 9.00
C ARG A 3 32.35 -27.61 9.17
N GLU A 4 33.14 -28.20 8.28
CA GLU A 4 33.42 -29.64 8.25
C GLU A 4 34.26 -30.07 9.44
N GLU A 5 35.28 -29.27 9.79
CA GLU A 5 36.07 -29.47 11.01
C GLU A 5 35.17 -29.41 12.24
N TYR A 6 34.28 -28.42 12.33
CA TYR A 6 33.39 -28.23 13.48
C TYR A 6 32.40 -29.39 13.67
N LEU A 7 31.75 -29.84 12.59
CA LEU A 7 30.82 -30.95 12.65
C LEU A 7 31.52 -32.29 12.91
N SER A 8 32.74 -32.49 12.41
CA SER A 8 33.51 -33.72 12.69
C SER A 8 33.92 -33.83 14.16
N GLU A 9 34.32 -32.72 14.79
CA GLU A 9 34.65 -32.69 16.21
C GLU A 9 33.41 -32.87 17.08
N LEU A 10 32.29 -32.21 16.73
CA LEU A 10 31.01 -32.39 17.40
C LEU A 10 30.53 -33.86 17.33
N TYR A 11 30.69 -34.52 16.17
CA TYR A 11 30.37 -35.93 16.00
C TYR A 11 31.19 -36.83 16.93
N ALA A 12 32.51 -36.63 16.99
CA ALA A 12 33.40 -37.43 17.83
C ALA A 12 33.05 -37.32 19.32
N LEU A 13 32.68 -36.13 19.77
CA LEU A 13 32.30 -35.85 21.17
C LEU A 13 30.93 -36.43 21.53
N LEU A 14 29.95 -36.33 20.63
CA LEU A 14 28.60 -36.85 20.85
C LEU A 14 28.52 -38.37 20.69
N HIS A 15 29.33 -38.98 19.81
CA HIS A 15 29.36 -40.43 19.61
C HIS A 15 29.71 -41.21 20.89
N GLN A 16 30.51 -40.62 21.78
CA GLN A 16 30.87 -41.24 23.05
C GLN A 16 29.76 -41.15 24.11
N ARG A 17 28.75 -40.28 23.90
CA ARG A 17 27.78 -39.90 24.94
C ARG A 17 26.32 -40.23 24.58
N LEU A 18 26.01 -40.40 23.29
CA LEU A 18 24.65 -40.65 22.79
C LEU A 18 24.55 -41.97 21.97
N PRO A 19 23.37 -42.62 21.95
CA PRO A 19 23.10 -43.74 21.06
C PRO A 19 23.05 -43.30 19.58
N SER A 20 23.42 -44.20 18.66
CA SER A 20 23.64 -43.91 17.25
C SER A 20 22.47 -43.23 16.53
N GLY A 21 21.22 -43.56 16.91
CA GLY A 21 20.02 -42.99 16.31
C GLY A 21 19.75 -41.53 16.68
N GLU A 22 20.10 -41.10 17.90
CA GLU A 22 19.97 -39.70 18.30
C GLU A 22 21.11 -38.85 17.75
N LEU A 23 22.32 -39.44 17.65
CA LEU A 23 23.48 -38.81 17.05
C LEU A 23 23.21 -38.37 15.61
N GLU A 24 22.67 -39.26 14.77
CA GLU A 24 22.37 -38.96 13.36
C GLU A 24 21.36 -37.83 13.22
N HIS A 25 20.30 -37.82 14.06
CA HIS A 25 19.28 -36.78 14.05
C HIS A 25 19.84 -35.41 14.46
N ILE A 26 20.68 -35.36 15.49
CA ILE A 26 21.30 -34.13 15.98
C ILE A 26 22.29 -33.59 14.96
N MET A 27 23.11 -34.47 14.38
CA MET A 27 24.10 -34.07 13.39
C MET A 27 23.44 -33.54 12.13
N LYS A 28 22.35 -34.16 11.66
CA LYS A 28 21.56 -33.66 10.54
C LYS A 28 20.98 -32.27 10.82
N TYR A 29 20.49 -32.02 12.03
CA TYR A 29 19.97 -30.71 12.42
C TYR A 29 21.04 -29.60 12.32
N TYR A 30 22.24 -29.86 12.84
CA TYR A 30 23.34 -28.89 12.73
C TYR A 30 23.86 -28.78 11.30
N GLU A 31 23.88 -29.87 10.53
CA GLU A 31 24.24 -29.86 9.12
C GLU A 31 23.32 -28.95 8.30
N ASP A 32 22.00 -29.08 8.50
CA ASP A 32 20.99 -28.24 7.86
C ASP A 32 21.12 -26.77 8.31
N TYR A 33 21.42 -26.51 9.59
CA TYR A 33 21.64 -25.15 10.11
C TYR A 33 22.85 -24.45 9.46
N PHE A 34 23.97 -25.16 9.31
CA PHE A 34 25.11 -24.63 8.57
C PHE A 34 24.82 -24.45 7.07
N ASN A 35 24.03 -25.35 6.47
CA ASN A 35 23.61 -25.22 5.07
C ASN A 35 22.71 -24.01 4.83
N GLU A 36 21.79 -23.70 5.76
CA GLU A 36 20.90 -22.53 5.69
C GLU A 36 21.66 -21.20 5.83
N ALA A 37 22.73 -21.17 6.63
CA ALA A 37 23.57 -19.98 6.78
C ALA A 37 24.36 -19.66 5.51
N GLY A 38 24.82 -20.71 4.80
CA GLY A 38 25.64 -20.62 3.60
C GLY A 38 27.13 -20.38 3.88
N PRO A 39 28.01 -20.60 2.88
CA PRO A 39 29.47 -20.53 3.04
C PRO A 39 29.98 -19.15 3.49
N GLU A 40 29.21 -18.10 3.23
CA GLU A 40 29.53 -16.72 3.59
C GLU A 40 29.39 -16.44 5.09
N ARG A 41 28.60 -17.24 5.82
CA ARG A 41 28.27 -17.05 7.24
C ARG A 41 28.72 -18.18 8.16
N GLU A 42 29.51 -19.13 7.67
CA GLU A 42 30.02 -20.24 8.49
C GLU A 42 30.81 -19.76 9.71
N GLY A 43 31.63 -18.72 9.55
CA GLY A 43 32.41 -18.15 10.66
C GLY A 43 31.54 -17.48 11.73
N GLU A 44 30.42 -16.86 11.33
CA GLU A 44 29.45 -16.27 12.27
C GLU A 44 28.70 -17.35 13.04
N VAL A 45 28.30 -18.43 12.35
CA VAL A 45 27.62 -19.56 12.97
C VAL A 45 28.52 -20.29 13.98
N ILE A 46 29.80 -20.47 13.67
CA ILE A 46 30.77 -21.05 14.63
C ILE A 46 30.91 -20.15 15.86
N ALA A 47 30.94 -18.83 15.68
CA ALA A 47 31.00 -17.90 16.81
C ALA A 47 29.71 -17.90 17.65
N GLU A 48 28.55 -18.11 17.03
CA GLU A 48 27.24 -18.20 17.68
C GLU A 48 27.07 -19.51 18.46
N LEU A 49 27.50 -20.63 17.88
CA LEU A 49 27.42 -21.96 18.49
C LEU A 49 28.48 -22.19 19.58
N GLY A 50 29.57 -21.42 19.57
CA GLY A 50 30.64 -21.51 20.56
C GLY A 50 31.60 -22.66 20.28
N SER A 51 32.21 -23.23 21.33
CA SER A 51 33.14 -24.35 21.17
C SER A 51 32.39 -25.67 20.95
N PRO A 52 32.89 -26.58 20.10
CA PRO A 52 32.24 -27.87 19.84
C PRO A 52 32.15 -28.74 21.11
N GLU A 53 33.08 -28.57 22.06
CA GLU A 53 33.04 -29.21 23.38
C GLU A 53 31.87 -28.72 24.24
N ASP A 54 31.64 -27.41 24.29
CA ASP A 54 30.57 -26.83 25.09
C ASP A 54 29.20 -27.19 24.51
N LEU A 55 29.07 -27.15 23.19
CA LEU A 55 27.86 -27.58 22.48
C LEU A 55 27.58 -29.07 22.73
N ALA A 56 28.60 -29.94 22.63
CA ALA A 56 28.45 -31.37 22.88
C ALA A 56 28.03 -31.66 24.33
N ARG A 57 28.56 -30.92 25.32
CA ARG A 57 28.13 -31.03 26.72
C ARG A 57 26.68 -30.57 26.89
N GLN A 58 26.31 -29.43 26.30
CA GLN A 58 24.94 -28.90 26.38
C GLN A 58 23.92 -29.84 25.77
N VAL A 59 24.22 -30.42 24.61
CA VAL A 59 23.37 -31.39 23.92
C VAL A 59 23.29 -32.71 24.70
N ALA A 60 24.40 -33.22 25.21
CA ALA A 60 24.44 -34.46 25.99
C ALA A 60 23.74 -34.33 27.37
N ASP A 61 23.89 -33.19 28.04
CA ASP A 61 23.23 -32.92 29.32
C ASP A 61 21.74 -32.60 29.14
N GLY A 62 21.37 -31.94 28.03
CA GLY A 62 19.98 -31.68 27.64
C GLY A 62 19.21 -32.94 27.20
N GLY A 63 19.90 -33.91 26.60
CA GLY A 63 19.32 -35.16 26.11
C GLY A 63 18.70 -36.06 27.19
N ARG A 64 19.14 -35.93 28.46
CA ARG A 64 18.56 -36.72 29.58
C ARG A 64 17.21 -36.21 30.10
N ARG A 65 16.74 -35.03 29.67
CA ARG A 65 15.47 -34.47 30.17
C ARG A 65 14.44 -34.11 29.10
N SER A 66 14.76 -34.18 27.81
CA SER A 66 13.78 -33.80 26.79
C SER A 66 14.14 -34.36 25.42
N ALA A 67 13.44 -35.43 25.01
CA ALA A 67 13.07 -35.65 23.62
C ALA A 67 12.04 -34.57 23.20
N ARG A 68 12.45 -33.30 23.26
CA ARG A 68 11.79 -32.18 22.61
C ARG A 68 12.90 -31.39 21.94
N PRO A 69 12.90 -31.26 20.61
CA PRO A 69 13.87 -30.43 19.93
C PRO A 69 13.85 -29.04 20.58
N PRO A 70 15.02 -28.37 20.73
CA PRO A 70 15.04 -27.01 21.25
C PRO A 70 14.09 -26.21 20.37
N HIS A 71 13.01 -25.71 20.97
CA HIS A 71 12.09 -24.84 20.26
C HIS A 71 12.91 -23.64 19.84
N TYR A 72 13.21 -23.60 18.55
CA TYR A 72 13.75 -22.45 17.86
C TYR A 72 12.81 -21.29 18.18
N ARG A 73 13.17 -20.49 19.18
CA ARG A 73 12.74 -19.09 19.25
C ARG A 73 13.58 -18.36 18.22
N GLY A 74 13.47 -18.81 16.96
CA GLY A 74 13.57 -17.90 15.86
C GLY A 74 12.66 -16.77 16.25
N GLU A 75 13.25 -15.58 16.30
CA GLU A 75 12.51 -14.35 16.32
C GLU A 75 11.69 -14.37 15.02
N ARG A 76 10.57 -15.10 15.06
CA ARG A 76 9.38 -14.81 14.28
C ARG A 76 9.04 -13.43 14.76
N ARG A 77 9.74 -12.45 14.20
CA ARG A 77 9.38 -11.06 14.16
C ARG A 77 7.97 -11.12 13.65
N GLY A 78 7.03 -11.12 14.60
CA GLY A 78 5.65 -11.45 14.34
C GLY A 78 5.21 -10.45 13.32
N TRP A 79 5.16 -10.88 12.06
CA TRP A 79 4.30 -10.30 11.08
C TRP A 79 2.91 -10.66 11.58
N THR A 80 2.48 -9.87 12.56
CA THR A 80 1.13 -9.80 13.06
C THR A 80 0.30 -9.73 11.80
N ALA A 81 -0.71 -10.56 11.65
CA ALA A 81 -1.62 -10.48 10.49
C ALA A 81 -2.05 -9.03 10.26
N GLY A 82 -2.13 -8.21 11.32
CA GLY A 82 -2.30 -6.75 11.28
C GLY A 82 -1.26 -5.97 10.47
N ARG A 83 0.03 -6.34 10.42
CA ARG A 83 1.06 -5.71 9.56
C ARG A 83 0.94 -6.11 8.09
N ILE A 84 0.49 -7.33 7.79
CA ILE A 84 0.21 -7.78 6.41
C ILE A 84 -1.07 -7.11 5.92
N ILE A 85 -2.12 -7.12 6.74
CA ILE A 85 -3.38 -6.41 6.49
C ILE A 85 -3.11 -4.91 6.38
N ALA A 86 -2.27 -4.33 7.24
CA ALA A 86 -1.84 -2.93 7.11
C ALA A 86 -1.01 -2.71 5.85
N LEU A 87 -0.13 -3.62 5.42
CA LEU A 87 0.60 -3.52 4.15
C LEU A 87 -0.33 -3.66 2.94
N VAL A 88 -1.43 -4.41 3.05
CA VAL A 88 -2.44 -4.58 2.01
C VAL A 88 -3.40 -3.38 1.97
N PHE A 89 -3.77 -2.81 3.13
CA PHE A 89 -4.60 -1.60 3.24
C PHE A 89 -3.81 -0.30 2.99
N LEU A 90 -2.53 -0.28 3.34
CA LEU A 90 -1.56 0.80 3.06
C LEU A 90 -0.79 0.53 1.75
N SER A 91 -1.21 -0.49 1.00
CA SER A 91 -0.68 -0.79 -0.32
C SER A 91 -0.94 0.39 -1.26
N PRO A 92 0.00 0.71 -2.18
CA PRO A 92 -0.21 1.71 -3.22
C PRO A 92 -1.49 1.49 -4.03
N LEU A 93 -2.08 0.29 -4.02
CA LEU A 93 -3.36 -0.04 -4.65
C LEU A 93 -4.55 0.72 -4.04
N TRP A 94 -4.62 0.89 -2.71
CA TRP A 94 -5.69 1.67 -2.09
C TRP A 94 -5.51 3.16 -2.36
N LEU A 95 -4.26 3.62 -2.40
CA LEU A 95 -3.93 5.00 -2.72
C LEU A 95 -4.27 5.33 -4.17
N THR A 96 -3.95 4.46 -5.13
CA THR A 96 -4.33 4.63 -6.54
C THR A 96 -5.84 4.56 -6.74
N LEU A 97 -6.54 3.64 -6.05
CA LEU A 97 -8.00 3.56 -6.09
C LEU A 97 -8.65 4.83 -5.54
N LEU A 98 -8.17 5.35 -4.41
CA LEU A 98 -8.69 6.58 -3.80
C LEU A 98 -8.43 7.79 -4.70
N VAL A 99 -7.24 7.90 -5.29
CA VAL A 99 -6.91 8.95 -6.25
C VAL A 99 -7.81 8.87 -7.47
N LEU A 100 -8.07 7.67 -8.01
CA LEU A 100 -8.96 7.49 -9.16
C LEU A 100 -10.40 7.92 -8.83
N VAL A 101 -10.92 7.48 -7.70
CA VAL A 101 -12.27 7.83 -7.24
C VAL A 101 -12.40 9.33 -6.95
N ALA A 102 -11.34 9.98 -6.43
CA ALA A 102 -11.32 11.41 -6.19
C ALA A 102 -11.12 12.23 -7.48
N ALA A 103 -10.40 11.70 -8.47
CA ALA A 103 -10.13 12.39 -9.72
C ALA A 103 -11.38 12.53 -10.59
N VAL A 104 -12.29 11.55 -10.59
CA VAL A 104 -13.53 11.59 -11.37
C VAL A 104 -14.41 12.81 -11.07
N PRO A 105 -14.83 13.08 -9.81
CA PRO A 105 -15.65 14.24 -9.50
C PRO A 105 -14.90 15.56 -9.71
N VAL A 106 -13.60 15.61 -9.45
CA VAL A 106 -12.78 16.81 -9.69
C VAL A 106 -12.71 17.10 -11.19
N GLY A 107 -12.43 16.10 -12.01
CA GLY A 107 -12.41 16.21 -13.47
C GLY A 107 -13.76 16.61 -14.04
N LEU A 108 -14.85 16.04 -13.51
CA LEU A 108 -16.22 16.42 -13.90
C LEU A 108 -16.52 17.90 -13.57
N VAL A 109 -16.19 18.36 -12.37
CA VAL A 109 -16.39 19.76 -11.97
C VAL A 109 -15.55 20.70 -12.84
N LEU A 110 -14.28 20.38 -13.08
CA LEU A 110 -13.40 21.19 -13.93
C LEU A 110 -13.87 21.21 -15.39
N GLY A 111 -14.29 20.07 -15.93
CA GLY A 111 -14.83 19.96 -17.28
C GLY A 111 -16.12 20.76 -17.46
N LEU A 112 -17.05 20.66 -16.49
CA LEU A 112 -18.29 21.44 -16.51
C LEU A 112 -18.02 22.95 -16.36
N ALA A 113 -17.07 23.34 -15.52
CA ALA A 113 -16.70 24.73 -15.35
C ALA A 113 -16.04 25.31 -16.61
N ALA A 114 -15.03 24.63 -17.16
CA ALA A 114 -14.33 25.04 -18.38
C ALA A 114 -15.27 25.05 -19.59
N GLY A 115 -16.09 24.01 -19.74
CA GLY A 115 -17.12 23.92 -20.78
C GLY A 115 -18.16 25.03 -20.66
N GLY A 116 -18.69 25.28 -19.46
CA GLY A 116 -19.64 26.37 -19.22
C GLY A 116 -19.06 27.74 -19.52
N LEU A 117 -17.78 27.97 -19.17
CA LEU A 117 -17.07 29.21 -19.50
C LEU A 117 -16.90 29.38 -21.01
N GLY A 118 -16.51 28.31 -21.71
CA GLY A 118 -16.36 28.31 -23.17
C GLY A 118 -17.67 28.55 -23.90
N VAL A 119 -18.76 27.91 -23.45
CA VAL A 119 -20.10 28.11 -24.02
C VAL A 119 -20.61 29.53 -23.76
N ALA A 120 -20.37 30.09 -22.57
CA ALA A 120 -20.74 31.47 -22.26
C ALA A 120 -19.95 32.48 -23.12
N ALA A 121 -18.64 32.29 -23.28
CA ALA A 121 -17.80 33.13 -24.14
C ALA A 121 -18.22 33.03 -25.61
N GLY A 122 -18.52 31.83 -26.10
CA GLY A 122 -19.06 31.60 -27.43
C GLY A 122 -20.41 32.28 -27.64
N GLY A 123 -21.30 32.21 -26.64
CA GLY A 123 -22.57 32.93 -26.64
C GLY A 123 -22.37 34.44 -26.77
N LEU A 124 -21.45 35.03 -26.01
CA LEU A 124 -21.12 36.46 -26.08
C LEU A 124 -20.56 36.86 -27.45
N PHE A 125 -19.70 36.02 -28.03
CA PHE A 125 -19.20 36.22 -29.39
C PHE A 125 -20.34 36.16 -30.43
N THR A 126 -21.30 35.26 -30.24
CA THR A 126 -22.46 35.13 -31.13
C THR A 126 -23.37 36.36 -31.04
N VAL A 127 -23.56 36.92 -29.83
CA VAL A 127 -24.27 38.20 -29.65
C VAL A 127 -23.53 39.35 -30.34
N TRP A 128 -22.19 39.39 -30.25
CA TRP A 128 -21.38 40.39 -30.95
C TRP A 128 -21.53 40.29 -32.48
N CYS A 129 -21.45 39.08 -33.04
CA CYS A 129 -21.71 38.85 -34.46
C CYS A 129 -23.13 39.25 -34.86
N GLY A 130 -24.12 38.93 -34.01
CA GLY A 130 -25.51 39.37 -34.20
C GLY A 130 -25.67 40.89 -34.21
N PHE A 131 -24.91 41.62 -33.39
CA PHE A 131 -24.90 43.07 -33.39
C PHE A 131 -24.29 43.64 -34.67
N THR A 132 -23.17 43.08 -35.14
CA THR A 132 -22.58 43.51 -36.42
C THR A 132 -23.48 43.24 -37.61
N ALA A 133 -24.32 42.20 -37.54
CA ALA A 133 -25.32 41.90 -38.55
C ALA A 133 -26.47 42.93 -38.63
N LEU A 134 -26.61 43.86 -37.67
CA LEU A 134 -27.57 44.97 -37.82
C LEU A 134 -27.28 45.85 -39.04
N PHE A 135 -26.03 45.88 -39.49
CA PHE A 135 -25.58 46.74 -40.59
C PHE A 135 -25.52 46.05 -41.96
N THR A 136 -25.82 44.75 -42.07
CA THR A 136 -25.60 43.99 -43.33
C THR A 136 -26.81 43.18 -43.81
N PRO A 137 -27.29 42.12 -43.12
CA PRO A 137 -28.27 41.18 -43.68
C PRO A 137 -29.73 41.44 -43.23
N GLY A 138 -29.98 42.44 -42.40
CA GLY A 138 -31.33 42.84 -41.96
C GLY A 138 -31.81 42.18 -40.65
N LEU A 139 -32.91 42.74 -40.11
CA LEU A 139 -33.45 42.52 -38.75
C LEU A 139 -33.73 41.06 -38.37
N THR A 140 -34.07 40.20 -39.34
CA THR A 140 -34.38 38.79 -39.08
C THR A 140 -33.14 38.01 -38.63
N THR A 141 -31.99 38.26 -39.24
CA THR A 141 -30.74 37.58 -38.90
C THR A 141 -30.24 37.99 -37.51
N THR A 142 -30.43 39.25 -37.14
CA THR A 142 -30.01 39.77 -35.84
C THR A 142 -30.84 39.19 -34.69
N MET A 143 -32.15 39.02 -34.88
CA MET A 143 -33.02 38.38 -33.89
C MET A 143 -32.64 36.92 -33.65
N PHE A 144 -32.28 36.19 -34.72
CA PHE A 144 -31.84 34.80 -34.62
C PHE A 144 -30.52 34.68 -33.83
N PHE A 145 -29.48 35.45 -34.20
CA PHE A 145 -28.18 35.39 -33.52
C PHE A 145 -28.21 35.94 -32.09
N ALA A 146 -29.00 37.00 -31.83
CA ALA A 146 -29.17 37.53 -30.48
C ALA A 146 -29.87 36.52 -29.56
N GLY A 147 -30.94 35.88 -30.02
CA GLY A 147 -31.64 34.85 -29.26
C GLY A 147 -30.77 33.64 -28.97
N LEU A 148 -30.04 33.16 -29.98
CA LEU A 148 -29.12 32.04 -29.86
C LEU A 148 -27.96 32.36 -28.90
N GLY A 149 -27.40 33.58 -28.99
CA GLY A 149 -26.33 34.03 -28.11
C GLY A 149 -26.76 34.13 -26.64
N ILE A 150 -27.94 34.70 -26.35
CA ILE A 150 -28.49 34.75 -24.98
C ILE A 150 -28.75 33.34 -24.45
N PHE A 151 -29.25 32.43 -25.29
CA PHE A 151 -29.47 31.03 -24.90
C PHE A 151 -28.15 30.35 -24.50
N PHE A 152 -27.08 30.51 -25.29
CA PHE A 152 -25.77 29.95 -24.95
C PHE A 152 -25.15 30.59 -23.70
N VAL A 153 -25.31 31.89 -23.50
CA VAL A 153 -24.87 32.57 -22.26
C VAL A 153 -25.63 32.02 -21.04
N ALA A 154 -26.96 31.91 -21.13
CA ALA A 154 -27.79 31.36 -20.05
C ALA A 154 -27.44 29.90 -19.76
N PHE A 155 -27.23 29.09 -20.80
CA PHE A 155 -26.85 27.68 -20.67
C PHE A 155 -25.44 27.51 -20.08
N GLY A 156 -24.48 28.36 -20.49
CA GLY A 156 -23.14 28.37 -19.90
C GLY A 156 -23.16 28.75 -18.41
N LEU A 157 -23.98 29.73 -18.03
CA LEU A 157 -24.18 30.16 -16.64
C LEU A 157 -24.84 29.07 -15.78
N THR A 158 -25.86 28.37 -16.28
CA THR A 158 -26.50 27.26 -15.54
C THR A 158 -25.55 26.08 -15.37
N MET A 159 -24.72 25.80 -16.38
CA MET A 159 -23.70 24.76 -16.31
C MET A 159 -22.60 25.10 -15.29
N LEU A 160 -22.16 26.37 -15.22
CA LEU A 160 -21.26 26.87 -14.18
C LEU A 160 -21.88 26.80 -12.78
N ALA A 161 -23.14 27.20 -12.63
CA ALA A 161 -23.87 27.10 -11.37
C ALA A 161 -23.99 25.63 -10.91
N GLY A 162 -24.26 24.71 -11.85
CA GLY A 162 -24.27 23.27 -11.61
C GLY A 162 -22.91 22.74 -11.14
N ALA A 163 -21.81 23.18 -11.77
CA ALA A 163 -20.46 22.81 -11.35
C ALA A 163 -20.12 23.30 -9.93
N LEU A 164 -20.54 24.51 -9.57
CA LEU A 164 -20.37 25.07 -8.22
C LEU A 164 -21.26 24.38 -7.18
N ALA A 165 -22.48 23.98 -7.54
CA ALA A 165 -23.33 23.20 -6.66
C ALA A 165 -22.72 21.80 -6.40
N LEU A 166 -22.23 21.15 -7.46
CA LEU A 166 -21.59 19.84 -7.37
C LEU A 166 -20.31 19.90 -6.53
N SER A 167 -19.48 20.93 -6.70
CA SER A 167 -18.26 21.10 -5.91
C SER A 167 -18.56 21.26 -4.41
N ARG A 168 -19.64 21.95 -4.05
CA ARG A 168 -20.10 22.07 -2.65
C ARG A 168 -20.57 20.73 -2.07
N VAL A 169 -21.29 19.92 -2.86
CA VAL A 169 -21.74 18.59 -2.44
C VAL A 169 -20.53 17.66 -2.25
N CYS A 170 -19.60 17.65 -3.20
CA CYS A 170 -18.34 16.91 -3.09
C CYS A 170 -17.53 17.36 -1.87
N GLY A 171 -17.40 18.67 -1.62
CA GLY A 171 -16.71 19.20 -0.44
C GLY A 171 -17.36 18.77 0.88
N LYS A 172 -18.70 18.76 0.95
CA LYS A 172 -19.43 18.23 2.12
C LYS A 172 -19.23 16.72 2.29
N GLY A 173 -19.20 15.96 1.21
CA GLY A 173 -18.95 14.52 1.20
C GLY A 173 -17.55 14.17 1.68
N VAL A 174 -16.53 14.88 1.18
CA VAL A 174 -15.13 14.74 1.63
C VAL A 174 -15.00 15.13 3.10
N ALA A 175 -15.60 16.24 3.54
CA ALA A 175 -15.59 16.64 4.94
C ALA A 175 -16.28 15.63 5.86
N ALA A 176 -17.37 14.99 5.39
CA ALA A 176 -18.03 13.92 6.13
C ALA A 176 -17.16 12.66 6.23
N LEU A 177 -16.47 12.29 5.14
CA LEU A 177 -15.54 11.17 5.10
C LEU A 177 -14.33 11.41 6.03
N CYS A 178 -13.74 12.61 5.99
CA CYS A 178 -12.66 13.00 6.91
C CYS A 178 -13.13 12.93 8.36
N ARG A 179 -14.32 13.47 8.69
CA ARG A 179 -14.88 13.33 10.03
C ARG A 179 -15.08 11.87 10.43
N TRP A 180 -15.58 11.02 9.54
CA TRP A 180 -15.77 9.60 9.81
C TRP A 180 -14.45 8.86 10.05
N LEU A 181 -13.40 9.14 9.27
CA LEU A 181 -12.06 8.55 9.45
C LEU A 181 -11.41 9.00 10.78
N PHE A 182 -11.45 10.30 11.10
CA PHE A 182 -10.86 10.83 12.34
C PHE A 182 -11.64 10.44 13.60
N ILE A 183 -12.96 10.26 13.53
CA ILE A 183 -13.79 9.87 14.67
C ILE A 183 -13.88 8.35 14.81
N GLY A 184 -13.91 7.62 13.68
CA GLY A 184 -13.97 6.15 13.64
C GLY A 184 -12.68 5.49 14.13
N GLY A 185 -11.52 6.12 13.91
CA GLY A 185 -10.23 5.63 14.40
C GLY A 185 -10.13 5.55 15.93
N ARG A 186 -10.87 6.38 16.69
CA ARG A 186 -10.83 6.36 18.17
C ARG A 186 -11.62 5.22 18.82
N ARG A 187 -12.38 4.43 18.05
CA ARG A 187 -13.13 3.26 18.57
C ARG A 187 -12.38 1.94 18.45
N GLY A 188 -11.27 1.88 17.71
CA GLY A 188 -10.50 0.65 17.51
C GLY A 188 -9.44 0.34 18.58
N GLU A 189 -9.15 1.29 19.48
CA GLU A 189 -8.09 1.16 20.50
C GLU A 189 -8.62 0.86 21.91
N ALA A 190 -9.92 0.55 22.05
CA ALA A 190 -10.58 0.39 23.35
C ALA A 190 -11.26 -0.97 23.56
N VAL A 191 -10.89 -2.02 22.81
CA VAL A 191 -11.37 -3.40 23.04
C VAL A 191 -10.20 -4.37 23.03
#